data_AF-A0AAW8T7K9-F1
#
_entry.id   AF-A0AAW8T7K9-F1
#
_cell.length_a   1.000
_cell.length_b   1.000
_cell.length_c   1.000
_cell.angle_alpha   90.00
_cell.angle_beta   90.00
_cell.angle_gamma   90.00
#
_symmetry.space_group_name_H-M   'P 1'
#
loop_
_entity.id
_entity.type
_entity.pdbx_description
1 polymer ?
#
loop_
_entity_poly.entity_id
_entity_poly.type
_entity_poly.pdbx_seq_one_letter_code
_entity_poly.pdbx_strand_id
1 'polypeptide(L)'
;MENHELKVKIANKGAELRSIKSKVDGTEYLWQADVVFWGRHSPILFPIVGKLKEDCYNFEEKSYNMNQHGFARDREFSISKKRT
;
A
#
# COMPACT_ATOMS: atom_id res chain seq x y z
N MET A 1 15.46 0.27 2.74
CA MET A 1 16.39 1.06 1.91
C MET A 1 16.72 2.31 2.68
N GLU A 2 17.87 2.93 2.47
CA GLU A 2 18.23 4.15 3.19
C GLU A 2 19.23 4.98 2.40
N ASN A 3 19.31 6.26 2.73
CA ASN A 3 20.38 7.16 2.32
C ASN A 3 20.98 7.84 3.58
N HIS A 4 21.66 8.98 3.44
CA HIS A 4 22.22 9.71 4.57
C HIS A 4 21.16 10.29 5.51
N GLU A 5 19.99 10.66 4.99
CA GLU A 5 18.96 11.42 5.73
C GLU A 5 17.81 10.54 6.20
N LEU A 6 17.41 9.54 5.41
CA LEU A 6 16.19 8.77 5.60
C LEU A 6 16.44 7.26 5.54
N LYS A 7 15.67 6.53 6.32
CA LYS A 7 15.53 5.07 6.27
C LYS A 7 14.08 4.70 6.02
N VAL A 8 13.84 3.89 5.00
CA VAL A 8 12.50 3.43 4.62
C VAL A 8 12.36 1.91 4.69
N LYS A 9 11.16 1.45 5.06
CA LYS A 9 10.77 0.03 5.04
C LYS A 9 9.55 -0.16 4.15
N ILE A 10 9.62 -1.14 3.25
CA ILE A 10 8.55 -1.49 2.32
C ILE A 10 8.26 -2.98 2.53
N ALA A 11 6.99 -3.35 2.67
CA ALA A 11 6.55 -4.74 2.73
C ALA A 11 6.31 -5.29 1.34
N ASN A 12 6.59 -6.58 1.12
CA ASN A 12 6.23 -7.26 -0.12
C ASN A 12 4.70 -7.33 -0.29
N LYS A 13 3.97 -7.57 0.81
CA LYS A 13 2.51 -7.48 0.83
C LYS A 13 2.06 -6.06 0.46
N GLY A 14 1.33 -5.97 -0.64
CA GLY A 14 0.80 -4.74 -1.20
C GLY A 14 1.85 -3.77 -1.73
N ALA A 15 3.13 -4.17 -1.79
CA ALA A 15 4.27 -3.28 -1.97
C ALA A 15 4.19 -2.03 -1.05
N GLU A 16 3.68 -2.22 0.17
CA GLU A 16 3.27 -1.13 1.08
C GLU A 16 4.49 -0.48 1.75
N LEU A 17 4.66 0.83 1.57
CA LEU A 17 5.60 1.62 2.38
C LEU A 17 5.07 1.67 3.84
N ARG A 18 5.91 1.29 4.80
CA ARG A 18 5.51 1.15 6.22
C ARG A 18 6.28 2.04 7.18
N SER A 19 7.37 2.65 6.73
CA SER A 19 8.18 3.54 7.55
C SER A 19 8.94 4.49 6.65
N ILE A 20 8.97 5.75 7.05
CA ILE A 20 9.89 6.78 6.57
C ILE A 20 10.45 7.43 7.83
N LYS A 21 11.67 7.05 8.20
CA LYS A 21 12.31 7.51 9.43
C LYS A 21 13.49 8.42 9.12
N SER A 22 13.49 9.63 9.70
CA SER A 22 14.65 10.51 9.72
C SER A 22 15.79 9.88 10.50
N LYS A 23 17.00 9.93 9.92
CA LYS A 23 18.25 9.51 10.55
C LYS A 23 18.91 10.63 11.35
N VAL A 24 18.42 11.86 11.22
CA VAL A 24 18.95 13.05 11.92
C VAL A 24 18.39 13.12 13.34
N ASP A 25 17.06 13.00 13.47
CA ASP A 25 16.34 13.20 14.73
C ASP A 25 15.47 11.99 15.13
N GLY A 26 15.40 10.95 14.28
CA GLY A 26 14.62 9.75 14.54
C GLY A 26 13.12 9.90 14.28
N THR A 27 12.64 11.02 13.74
CA THR A 27 11.21 11.26 13.44
C THR A 27 10.68 10.20 12.49
N GLU A 28 9.58 9.52 12.85
CA GLU A 28 8.82 8.65 11.96
C GLU A 28 7.69 9.46 11.32
N TYR A 29 7.75 9.61 10.00
CA TYR A 29 6.79 10.43 9.26
C TYR A 29 5.53 9.67 8.88
N LEU A 30 5.58 8.34 8.80
CA LEU A 30 4.44 7.54 8.36
C LEU A 30 3.60 7.05 9.54
N TRP A 31 2.29 7.06 9.36
CA TRP A 31 1.34 6.46 10.29
C TRP A 31 1.65 4.97 10.55
N GLN A 32 1.60 4.55 11.81
CA GLN A 32 2.05 3.22 12.26
C GLN A 32 0.91 2.18 12.35
N ALA A 33 -0.16 2.37 11.57
CA ALA A 33 -1.25 1.42 11.41
C ALA A 33 -1.93 0.98 12.71
N ASP A 34 -2.14 1.89 13.68
CA ASP A 34 -2.95 1.59 14.86
C ASP A 34 -4.38 1.24 14.41
N VAL A 35 -4.76 -0.01 14.66
CA VAL A 35 -6.02 -0.61 14.24
C VAL A 35 -7.25 0.05 14.85
N VAL A 36 -7.08 0.78 15.97
CA VAL A 36 -8.17 1.54 16.59
C VAL A 36 -8.61 2.69 15.69
N PHE A 37 -7.69 3.28 14.91
CA PHE A 37 -7.98 4.41 14.03
C PHE A 37 -7.96 4.00 12.56
N TRP A 38 -6.86 3.40 12.11
CA TRP A 38 -6.69 2.92 10.73
C TRP A 38 -5.56 1.90 10.63
N GLY A 39 -5.90 0.62 10.43
CA GLY A 39 -4.95 -0.50 10.45
C GLY A 39 -4.05 -0.68 9.21
N ARG A 40 -3.77 0.39 8.44
CA ARG A 40 -2.88 0.35 7.25
C ARG A 40 -1.92 1.55 7.28
N HIS A 41 -0.84 1.53 6.49
CA HIS A 41 0.17 2.60 6.47
C HIS A 41 0.01 3.49 5.24
N SER A 42 0.23 2.92 4.05
CA SER A 42 0.10 3.60 2.75
C SER A 42 -0.20 2.59 1.65
N PRO A 43 -1.45 2.10 1.55
CA PRO A 43 -1.81 1.05 0.61
C PRO A 43 -1.77 1.53 -0.84
N ILE A 44 -1.32 0.65 -1.75
CA ILE A 44 -1.47 0.85 -3.20
C ILE A 44 -2.92 0.56 -3.61
N LEU A 45 -3.50 1.46 -4.41
CA LEU A 45 -4.89 1.38 -4.87
C LEU A 45 -4.89 0.99 -6.36
N PHE A 46 -5.18 -0.28 -6.64
CA PHE A 46 -5.17 -0.83 -8.01
C PHE A 46 -6.02 -2.12 -8.08
N PRO A 47 -6.80 -2.35 -9.15
CA PRO A 47 -6.89 -1.58 -10.39
C PRO A 47 -7.84 -0.37 -10.34
N ILE A 48 -8.46 -0.10 -9.19
CA ILE A 48 -9.39 1.03 -9.02
C ILE A 48 -9.04 1.87 -7.80
N VAL A 49 -9.55 3.10 -7.77
CA VAL A 49 -9.51 4.02 -6.64
C VAL A 49 -10.94 4.25 -6.16
N GLY A 50 -11.16 4.26 -4.83
CA GLY A 50 -12.48 4.44 -4.24
C GLY A 50 -13.29 3.14 -4.24
N LYS A 51 -14.62 3.27 -4.14
CA LYS A 51 -15.56 2.15 -4.11
C LYS A 51 -16.40 2.14 -5.38
N LEU A 52 -16.69 0.96 -5.92
CA LEU A 52 -17.71 0.82 -6.96
C LEU A 52 -19.10 0.85 -6.36
N LYS A 53 -20.10 1.26 -7.15
CA LYS A 53 -21.50 1.11 -6.75
C LYS A 53 -21.79 -0.39 -6.57
N GLU A 54 -22.32 -0.75 -5.42
CA GLU A 54 -22.66 -2.14 -5.07
C GLU A 54 -21.47 -3.11 -5.18
N ASP A 55 -20.23 -2.60 -5.08
CA ASP A 55 -18.99 -3.39 -5.22
C ASP A 55 -18.84 -4.12 -6.58
N CYS A 56 -19.55 -3.67 -7.63
CA CYS A 56 -19.62 -4.32 -8.93
C CYS A 56 -19.31 -3.38 -10.12
N TYR A 57 -18.80 -3.96 -11.21
CA TYR A 57 -18.77 -3.34 -12.54
C TYR A 57 -19.13 -4.35 -13.63
N ASN A 58 -19.52 -3.85 -14.81
CA ASN A 58 -19.85 -4.69 -15.96
C ASN A 58 -18.80 -4.52 -17.07
N PHE A 59 -18.38 -5.62 -17.67
CA PHE A 59 -17.45 -5.66 -18.80
C PHE A 59 -17.81 -6.85 -19.71
N GLU A 60 -17.93 -6.61 -21.02
CA GLU A 60 -18.32 -7.64 -22.01
C GLU A 60 -19.54 -8.47 -21.56
N GLU A 61 -20.63 -7.77 -21.20
CA GLU A 61 -21.91 -8.35 -20.75
C GLU A 61 -21.81 -9.21 -19.47
N LYS A 62 -20.66 -9.23 -18.80
CA LYS A 62 -20.44 -9.95 -17.54
C LYS A 62 -20.28 -8.97 -16.38
N SER A 63 -20.80 -9.34 -15.23
CA SER A 63 -20.63 -8.59 -13.98
C SER A 63 -19.48 -9.14 -13.15
N TYR A 64 -18.68 -8.25 -12.57
CA TYR A 64 -17.50 -8.57 -11.78
C TYR A 64 -17.52 -7.81 -10.46
N ASN A 65 -17.19 -8.53 -9.39
CA ASN A 65 -17.03 -7.95 -8.06
C ASN A 65 -15.62 -7.35 -7.90
N MET A 66 -15.51 -6.18 -7.28
CA MET A 66 -14.24 -5.55 -6.92
C MET A 66 -14.39 -4.76 -5.62
N ASN A 67 -13.59 -5.14 -4.62
CA ASN A 67 -13.56 -4.43 -3.35
C ASN A 67 -13.06 -2.98 -3.52
N GLN A 68 -13.42 -2.12 -2.58
CA GLN A 68 -12.90 -0.76 -2.47
C GLN A 68 -11.36 -0.74 -2.63
N HIS A 69 -10.85 0.20 -3.44
CA HIS A 69 -9.44 0.42 -3.75
C HIS A 69 -8.74 -0.77 -4.46
N GLY A 70 -9.53 -1.66 -5.06
CA GLY A 70 -9.02 -2.83 -5.79
C GLY A 70 -8.37 -3.86 -4.87
N PHE A 71 -7.49 -4.68 -5.44
CA PHE A 71 -6.92 -5.86 -4.77
C PHE A 71 -5.40 -5.80 -4.56
N ALA A 72 -4.67 -4.85 -5.18
CA ALA A 72 -3.21 -4.86 -5.17
C ALA A 72 -2.62 -4.85 -3.74
N ARG A 73 -3.16 -4.04 -2.83
CA ARG A 73 -2.73 -3.97 -1.42
C ARG A 73 -2.80 -5.30 -0.64
N ASP A 74 -3.56 -6.27 -1.15
CA ASP A 74 -3.74 -7.57 -0.49
C ASP A 74 -2.95 -8.70 -1.19
N ARG A 75 -2.18 -8.39 -2.24
CA ARG A 75 -1.31 -9.34 -2.97
C ARG A 75 0.14 -9.27 -2.50
N GLU A 76 0.89 -10.36 -2.68
CA GLU A 76 2.35 -10.37 -2.51
C GLU A 76 3.03 -9.89 -3.80
N PHE A 77 3.98 -8.96 -3.66
CA PHE A 77 4.82 -8.49 -4.75
C PHE A 77 6.22 -9.11 -4.67
N SER A 78 6.76 -9.48 -5.83
CA SER A 78 8.14 -9.93 -5.97
C SER A 78 9.07 -8.76 -6.22
N ILE A 79 10.23 -8.77 -5.57
CA ILE A 79 11.30 -7.80 -5.81
C ILE A 79 12.03 -8.19 -7.09
N SER A 80 11.91 -7.37 -8.13
CA SER A 80 12.62 -7.59 -9.40
C SER A 80 14.07 -7.12 -9.34
N LYS A 81 14.35 -6.05 -8.59
CA LYS A 81 15.69 -5.49 -8.42
C LYS A 81 15.81 -4.78 -7.08
N LYS A 82 16.93 -4.99 -6.41
CA LYS A 82 17.33 -4.25 -5.22
C LYS A 82 18.73 -3.70 -5.44
N ARG A 83 18.90 -2.38 -5.30
CA ARG A 83 20.22 -1.75 -5.29
C ARG A 83 20.60 -1.49 -3.84
N THR A 84 21.78 -1.97 -3.46
CA THR A 84 22.45 -1.67 -2.20
C THR A 84 23.22 -0.38 -2.30
#